data_AF-A0A1F3TZR9-F1
#
_entry.id   AF-A0A1F3TZR9-F1
#
_cell.length_a   1.000
_cell.length_b   1.000
_cell.length_c   1.000
_cell.angle_alpha   90.00
_cell.angle_beta   90.00
_cell.angle_gamma   90.00
#
_symmetry.space_group_name_H-M   'P 1'
#
loop_
_entity.id
_entity.type
_entity.pdbx_description
1 polymer ?
#
loop_
_entity_poly.entity_id
_entity_poly.type
_entity_poly.pdbx_seq_one_letter_code
_entity_poly.pdbx_strand_id
1 'polypeptide(L)'
;MNSSILPIALAGIMIAVIHAAIPTHWLPFVIASRAQKWSWQKTQSVLLIAGLGHVIMTTLLGAIIFALGLGFLNKYHKYFILIACSSIGIYGCFQIFQYIRGNKHSHCEHTHDHNHFEDIQKTGQDGWAILSLLTLLTFSPCESFLPIYLSAIQHSWPGFVILSLILAIGTLTTMLLLTWISMKGLARFKMGWLEDNEKLVTGISLIILSVLVFFIEFHQH
;
A
#
# COMPACT_ATOMS: atom_id res chain seq x y z
N MET A 1 11.85 7.99 29.45
CA MET A 1 10.72 7.06 29.30
C MET A 1 11.16 6.02 28.28
N ASN A 2 11.10 4.71 28.59
CA ASN A 2 11.44 3.68 27.62
C ASN A 2 10.33 3.63 26.56
N SER A 3 10.48 4.43 25.50
CA SER A 3 9.61 4.43 24.32
C SER A 3 9.73 3.07 23.65
N SER A 4 8.90 2.12 24.11
CA SER A 4 8.96 0.75 23.63
C SER A 4 8.55 0.75 22.17
N ILE A 5 9.39 0.25 21.26
CA ILE A 5 9.11 0.22 19.81
C ILE A 5 7.95 -0.75 19.46
N LEU A 6 7.55 -1.58 20.41
CA LEU A 6 6.57 -2.66 20.26
C LEU A 6 5.19 -2.21 19.76
N PRO A 7 4.54 -1.15 20.30
CA PRO A 7 3.22 -0.72 19.84
C PRO A 7 3.25 -0.21 18.39
N ILE A 8 4.31 0.53 18.03
CA ILE A 8 4.50 1.07 16.68
C ILE A 8 4.80 -0.08 15.70
N ALA A 9 5.63 -1.04 16.11
CA ALA A 9 5.90 -2.26 15.35
C ALA A 9 4.62 -3.07 15.08
N LEU A 10 3.80 -3.30 16.11
CA LEU A 10 2.54 -4.04 15.99
C LEU A 10 1.53 -3.31 15.09
N ALA A 11 1.38 -2.01 15.26
CA ALA A 11 0.56 -1.19 14.39
C ALA A 11 1.06 -1.27 12.94
N GLY A 12 2.37 -1.11 12.73
CA GLY A 12 3.02 -1.21 11.42
C GLY A 12 2.76 -2.56 10.73
N ILE A 13 2.91 -3.67 11.45
CA ILE A 13 2.60 -5.02 10.92
C ILE A 13 1.13 -5.11 10.53
N MET A 14 0.21 -4.72 11.42
CA MET A 14 -1.22 -4.81 11.17
C MET A 14 -1.61 -4.04 9.92
N ILE A 15 -1.10 -2.83 9.78
CA ILE A 15 -1.40 -1.95 8.65
C ILE A 15 -0.77 -2.49 7.37
N ALA A 16 0.48 -2.96 7.41
CA ALA A 16 1.14 -3.59 6.26
C ALA A 16 0.36 -4.80 5.75
N VAL A 17 -0.11 -5.67 6.65
CA VAL A 17 -0.89 -6.86 6.29
C VAL A 17 -2.26 -6.49 5.72
N ILE A 18 -3.02 -5.61 6.39
CA ILE A 18 -4.35 -5.20 5.92
C ILE A 18 -4.26 -4.50 4.57
N HIS A 19 -3.30 -3.60 4.41
CA HIS A 19 -3.09 -2.87 3.16
C HIS A 19 -2.68 -3.80 2.02
N ALA A 20 -1.69 -4.65 2.25
CA ALA A 20 -1.22 -5.61 1.26
C ALA A 20 -2.25 -6.69 0.93
N ALA A 21 -3.24 -6.91 1.79
CA ALA A 21 -4.33 -7.84 1.53
C ALA A 21 -5.32 -7.33 0.47
N ILE A 22 -5.34 -6.02 0.19
CA ILE A 22 -6.20 -5.42 -0.82
C ILE A 22 -5.83 -6.01 -2.19
N PRO A 23 -6.81 -6.54 -2.96
CA PRO A 23 -6.55 -7.27 -4.20
C PRO A 23 -5.71 -6.51 -5.23
N THR A 24 -5.72 -5.19 -5.22
CA THR A 24 -5.02 -4.36 -6.21
C THR A 24 -3.51 -4.56 -6.29
N HIS A 25 -2.88 -5.04 -5.22
CA HIS A 25 -1.43 -5.18 -5.17
C HIS A 25 -0.95 -6.55 -5.68
N TRP A 26 -1.77 -7.59 -5.57
CA TRP A 26 -1.35 -8.97 -5.82
C TRP A 26 -2.23 -9.70 -6.85
N LEU A 27 -3.49 -9.30 -7.03
CA LEU A 27 -4.45 -9.92 -7.94
C LEU A 27 -4.11 -9.69 -9.42
N PRO A 28 -3.65 -8.50 -9.88
CA PRO A 28 -3.27 -8.30 -11.28
C PRO A 28 -2.19 -9.30 -11.74
N PHE A 29 -1.25 -9.68 -10.86
CA PHE A 29 -0.23 -10.69 -11.14
C PHE A 29 -0.84 -12.09 -11.31
N VAL A 30 -1.83 -12.45 -10.50
CA VAL A 30 -2.57 -13.71 -10.63
C VAL A 30 -3.33 -13.74 -11.96
N ILE A 31 -4.00 -12.65 -12.34
CA ILE A 31 -4.75 -12.56 -13.61
C ILE A 31 -3.79 -12.63 -14.80
N ALA A 32 -2.72 -11.83 -14.80
CA ALA A 32 -1.71 -11.83 -15.85
C ALA A 32 -1.03 -13.20 -16.01
N SER A 33 -0.68 -13.85 -14.90
CA SER A 33 -0.08 -15.18 -14.94
C SER A 33 -1.00 -16.25 -15.52
N ARG A 34 -2.32 -16.17 -15.28
CA ARG A 34 -3.30 -17.07 -15.90
C ARG A 34 -3.48 -16.78 -17.39
N ALA A 35 -3.55 -15.51 -17.77
CA ALA A 35 -3.69 -15.09 -19.16
C ALA A 35 -2.47 -15.50 -20.01
N GLN A 36 -1.27 -15.29 -19.47
CA GLN A 36 0.01 -15.58 -20.14
C GLN A 36 0.58 -16.96 -19.81
N LYS A 37 -0.17 -17.80 -19.06
CA LYS A 37 0.24 -19.16 -18.64
C LYS A 37 1.62 -19.22 -17.96
N TRP A 38 1.94 -18.24 -17.13
CA TRP A 38 3.21 -18.20 -16.40
C TRP A 38 3.30 -19.32 -15.36
N SER A 39 4.53 -19.80 -15.14
CA SER A 39 4.80 -20.70 -14.02
C SER A 39 4.63 -19.97 -12.68
N TRP A 40 4.39 -20.75 -11.62
CA TRP A 40 4.35 -20.26 -10.25
C TRP A 40 5.59 -19.41 -9.89
N GLN A 41 6.77 -19.93 -10.22
CA GLN A 41 8.05 -19.29 -9.94
C GLN A 41 8.17 -17.96 -10.67
N LYS A 42 7.80 -17.91 -11.96
CA LYS A 42 7.84 -16.67 -12.75
C LYS A 42 6.93 -15.60 -12.14
N THR A 43 5.71 -15.97 -11.75
CA THR A 43 4.74 -15.06 -11.16
C THR A 43 5.26 -14.46 -9.85
N GLN A 44 5.80 -15.29 -8.96
CA GLN A 44 6.39 -14.83 -7.70
C GLN A 44 7.61 -13.96 -7.90
N SER A 45 8.50 -14.30 -8.83
CA SER A 45 9.69 -13.49 -9.10
C SER A 45 9.30 -12.11 -9.63
N VAL A 46 8.36 -12.03 -10.57
CA VAL A 46 7.86 -10.75 -11.11
C VAL A 46 7.19 -9.92 -10.02
N LEU A 47 6.34 -10.54 -9.19
CA LEU A 47 5.72 -9.89 -8.04
C LEU A 47 6.75 -9.41 -7.02
N LEU A 48 7.76 -10.21 -6.72
CA LEU A 48 8.81 -9.86 -5.76
C LEU A 48 9.61 -8.65 -6.24
N ILE A 49 10.00 -8.62 -7.51
CA ILE A 49 10.74 -7.49 -8.08
C ILE A 49 9.89 -6.21 -8.04
N ALA A 50 8.62 -6.30 -8.43
CA ALA A 50 7.70 -5.16 -8.37
C ALA A 50 7.39 -4.71 -6.95
N GLY A 51 7.17 -5.65 -6.03
CA GLY A 51 6.95 -5.38 -4.61
C GLY A 51 8.17 -4.75 -3.95
N LEU A 52 9.39 -5.18 -4.30
CA LEU A 52 10.62 -4.54 -3.81
C LEU A 52 10.73 -3.11 -4.32
N GLY A 53 10.48 -2.86 -5.61
CA GLY A 53 10.45 -1.51 -6.16
C GLY A 53 9.45 -0.61 -5.42
N HIS A 54 8.24 -1.10 -5.20
CA HIS A 54 7.18 -0.44 -4.48
C HIS A 54 7.55 -0.09 -3.03
N VAL A 55 8.12 -1.04 -2.28
CA VAL A 55 8.60 -0.83 -0.90
C VAL A 55 9.74 0.19 -0.87
N ILE A 56 10.69 0.12 -1.81
CA ILE A 56 11.80 1.07 -1.92
C ILE A 56 11.26 2.48 -2.18
N MET A 57 10.38 2.66 -3.17
CA MET A 57 9.80 3.96 -3.50
C MET A 57 9.03 4.55 -2.32
N THR A 58 8.21 3.73 -1.65
CA THR A 58 7.47 4.18 -0.47
C THR A 58 8.38 4.53 0.70
N THR A 59 9.46 3.76 0.90
CA THR A 59 10.45 4.04 1.96
C THR A 59 11.26 5.29 1.66
N LEU A 60 11.64 5.54 0.39
CA LEU A 60 12.32 6.76 -0.03
C LEU A 60 11.45 7.99 0.21
N LEU A 61 10.17 7.92 -0.16
CA LEU A 61 9.23 9.01 0.10
C LEU A 61 9.04 9.23 1.61
N GLY A 62 8.92 8.15 2.38
CA GLY A 62 8.89 8.18 3.84
C GLY A 62 10.15 8.81 4.46
N ALA A 63 11.34 8.50 3.93
CA ALA A 63 12.62 9.04 4.40
C ALA A 63 12.73 10.55 4.13
N ILE A 64 12.27 11.02 2.97
CA ILE A 64 12.21 12.45 2.65
C ILE A 64 11.31 13.18 3.66
N ILE A 65 10.11 12.67 3.89
CA ILE A 65 9.16 13.26 4.83
C ILE A 65 9.70 13.23 6.26
N PHE A 66 10.31 12.11 6.67
CA PHE A 66 10.96 11.95 7.97
C PHE A 66 12.10 12.97 8.18
N ALA A 67 12.98 13.12 7.19
CA ALA A 67 14.09 14.07 7.23
C ALA A 67 13.62 15.54 7.28
N LEU A 68 12.60 15.88 6.48
CA LEU A 68 11.97 17.21 6.53
C LEU A 68 11.31 17.47 7.89
N GLY A 69 10.65 16.46 8.46
CA GLY A 69 10.08 16.52 9.80
C GLY A 69 11.12 16.82 10.87
N LEU A 70 12.25 16.11 10.87
CA LEU A 70 13.34 16.36 11.84
C LEU A 70 13.83 17.82 11.87
N GLY A 71 13.79 18.53 10.73
CA GLY A 71 14.20 19.93 10.63
C GLY A 71 13.17 20.97 11.09
N PHE A 72 11.88 20.64 11.08
CA PHE A 72 10.77 21.61 11.25
C PHE A 72 10.07 21.54 12.63
N LEU A 73 10.27 20.48 13.42
CA LEU A 73 9.27 20.05 14.42
C LEU A 73 9.45 20.53 15.88
N ASN A 74 10.56 21.15 16.30
CA ASN A 74 10.72 21.47 17.73
C ASN A 74 9.67 22.46 18.30
N LYS A 75 8.96 23.24 17.45
CA LYS A 75 7.89 24.16 17.90
C LYS A 75 6.49 23.80 17.38
N TYR A 76 6.38 23.05 16.28
CA TYR A 76 5.11 22.82 15.57
C TYR A 76 4.70 21.35 15.43
N HIS A 77 5.35 20.43 16.16
CA HIS A 77 5.08 18.98 16.13
C HIS A 77 3.60 18.61 16.18
N LYS A 78 2.85 19.21 17.11
CA LYS A 78 1.40 18.96 17.28
C LYS A 78 0.57 19.38 16.06
N TYR A 79 0.88 20.52 15.46
CA TYR A 79 0.17 21.00 14.27
C TYR A 79 0.44 20.11 13.06
N PHE A 80 1.67 19.65 12.92
CA PHE A 80 2.07 18.81 11.80
C PHE A 80 1.42 17.43 11.86
N ILE A 81 1.40 16.78 13.04
CA ILE A 81 0.66 15.52 13.24
C ILE A 81 -0.84 15.71 12.98
N LEU A 82 -1.42 16.81 13.46
CA LEU A 82 -2.84 17.11 13.23
C LEU A 82 -3.14 17.27 11.73
N ILE A 83 -2.30 17.99 10.99
CA ILE A 83 -2.43 18.18 9.54
C ILE A 83 -2.27 16.85 8.81
N ALA A 84 -1.27 16.04 9.16
CA ALA A 84 -1.07 14.72 8.58
C ALA A 84 -2.30 13.83 8.81
N CYS A 85 -2.70 13.62 10.08
CA CYS A 85 -3.88 12.84 10.48
C CYS A 85 -5.14 13.33 9.75
N SER A 86 -5.38 14.64 9.72
CA SER A 86 -6.53 15.23 9.04
C SER A 86 -6.48 14.99 7.54
N SER A 87 -5.32 15.14 6.90
CA SER A 87 -5.16 14.92 5.45
C SER A 87 -5.47 13.48 5.06
N ILE A 88 -4.99 12.50 5.83
CA ILE A 88 -5.26 11.08 5.61
C ILE A 88 -6.74 10.76 5.86
N GLY A 89 -7.31 11.31 6.93
CA GLY A 89 -8.73 11.13 7.25
C GLY A 89 -9.63 11.70 6.15
N ILE A 90 -9.31 12.91 5.66
CA ILE A 90 -10.00 13.54 4.52
C ILE A 90 -9.86 12.69 3.26
N TYR A 91 -8.66 12.18 2.96
CA TYR A 91 -8.46 11.30 1.80
C TYR A 91 -9.22 9.98 1.94
N GLY A 92 -9.25 9.38 3.14
CA GLY A 92 -10.07 8.21 3.44
C GLY A 92 -11.56 8.47 3.24
N CYS A 93 -12.07 9.61 3.74
CA CYS A 93 -13.44 10.06 3.50
C CYS A 93 -13.71 10.30 2.01
N PHE A 94 -12.75 10.87 1.27
CA PHE A 94 -12.86 11.07 -0.17
C PHE A 94 -12.98 9.74 -0.93
N GLN A 95 -12.21 8.72 -0.55
CA GLN A 95 -12.31 7.37 -1.13
C GLN A 95 -13.69 6.73 -0.87
N ILE A 96 -14.23 6.88 0.35
CA ILE A 96 -15.59 6.43 0.68
C ILE A 96 -16.63 7.21 -0.12
N PHE A 97 -16.45 8.52 -0.26
CA PHE A 97 -17.35 9.36 -1.06
C PHE A 97 -17.35 8.95 -2.54
N GLN A 98 -16.18 8.65 -3.12
CA GLN A 98 -16.07 8.12 -4.48
C GLN A 98 -16.77 6.76 -4.62
N TYR A 99 -16.66 5.90 -3.61
CA TYR A 99 -17.39 4.63 -3.57
C TYR A 99 -18.92 4.85 -3.56
N ILE A 100 -19.43 5.75 -2.70
CA ILE A 100 -20.87 6.05 -2.60
C ILE A 100 -21.41 6.67 -3.89
N ARG A 101 -20.61 7.50 -4.59
CA ARG A 101 -20.97 8.08 -5.90
C ARG A 101 -21.04 7.08 -7.04
N GLY A 102 -20.74 5.81 -6.80
CA GLY A 102 -20.82 4.76 -7.82
C GLY A 102 -19.52 4.57 -8.60
N ASN A 103 -18.46 5.34 -8.31
CA ASN A 103 -17.11 5.07 -8.82
C ASN A 103 -16.48 3.94 -8.00
N LYS A 104 -17.15 2.78 -7.97
CA LYS A 104 -16.77 1.59 -7.19
C LYS A 104 -15.41 1.04 -7.58
N HIS A 105 -15.02 1.26 -8.84
CA HIS A 105 -13.73 0.85 -9.37
C HIS A 105 -12.78 2.05 -9.49
N SER A 106 -11.52 1.84 -9.10
CA SER A 106 -10.39 2.70 -9.48
C SER A 106 -9.55 2.04 -10.57
N HIS A 107 -10.17 1.20 -11.40
CA HIS A 107 -9.61 0.95 -12.72
C HIS A 107 -9.82 2.23 -13.51
N CYS A 108 -8.76 3.03 -13.59
CA CYS A 108 -8.57 4.18 -14.45
C CYS A 108 -9.72 4.38 -15.45
N GLU A 109 -10.64 5.27 -15.08
CA GLU A 109 -11.41 6.06 -16.04
C GLU A 109 -10.44 7.07 -16.68
N HIS A 110 -9.42 6.54 -17.36
CA HIS A 110 -8.74 7.24 -18.45
C HIS A 110 -9.32 6.65 -19.73
N THR A 111 -10.39 7.29 -20.16
CA THR A 111 -10.99 7.21 -21.49
C THR A 111 -10.06 7.79 -22.57
N HIS A 112 -8.78 7.39 -22.55
CA HIS A 112 -7.84 7.53 -23.66
C HIS A 112 -7.04 6.24 -23.72
N ASP A 113 -7.23 5.48 -24.81
CA ASP A 113 -6.65 4.17 -25.10
C ASP A 113 -7.23 2.95 -24.37
N HIS A 114 -8.46 2.60 -24.75
CA HIS A 114 -8.90 1.20 -24.84
C HIS A 114 -8.02 0.34 -25.78
N ASN A 115 -6.98 0.90 -26.40
CA ASN A 115 -6.03 0.16 -27.21
C ASN A 115 -5.00 -0.62 -26.37
N HIS A 116 -4.68 -0.24 -25.13
CA HIS A 116 -3.62 -0.93 -24.38
C HIS A 116 -4.04 -2.24 -23.71
N PHE A 117 -5.31 -2.40 -23.33
CA PHE A 117 -5.79 -3.68 -22.77
C PHE A 117 -6.09 -4.71 -23.87
N GLU A 118 -6.53 -4.26 -25.06
CA GLU A 118 -6.61 -5.14 -26.25
C GLU A 118 -5.23 -5.49 -26.82
N ASP A 119 -4.22 -4.63 -26.67
CA ASP A 119 -2.86 -4.93 -27.14
C ASP A 119 -2.13 -5.98 -26.29
N ILE A 120 -2.49 -6.11 -25.01
CA ILE A 120 -2.04 -7.23 -24.13
C ILE A 120 -2.63 -8.56 -24.60
N GLN A 121 -3.80 -8.54 -25.26
CA GLN A 121 -4.42 -9.74 -25.82
C GLN A 121 -3.86 -10.08 -27.22
N LYS A 122 -3.27 -9.11 -27.93
CA LYS A 122 -2.80 -9.26 -29.32
C LYS A 122 -1.28 -9.38 -29.49
N THR A 123 -0.46 -9.04 -28.49
CA THR A 123 1.00 -9.16 -28.60
C THR A 123 1.54 -10.26 -27.70
N GLY A 124 2.02 -11.35 -28.31
CA GLY A 124 2.56 -12.54 -27.65
C GLY A 124 3.92 -12.33 -26.95
N GLN A 125 4.14 -11.20 -26.28
CA GLN A 125 5.35 -10.97 -25.49
C GLN A 125 5.01 -10.65 -24.03
N ASP A 126 5.30 -11.63 -23.18
CA ASP A 126 5.31 -11.52 -21.72
C ASP A 126 5.98 -10.24 -21.19
N GLY A 127 6.92 -9.66 -21.94
CA GLY A 127 7.67 -8.47 -21.56
C GLY A 127 6.80 -7.24 -21.28
N TRP A 128 5.78 -6.96 -22.09
CA TRP A 128 4.91 -5.78 -21.89
C TRP A 128 3.97 -5.92 -20.69
N ALA A 129 3.46 -7.14 -20.45
CA ALA A 129 2.69 -7.46 -19.26
C ALA A 129 3.54 -7.33 -17.98
N ILE A 130 4.79 -7.80 -18.01
CA ILE A 130 5.73 -7.64 -16.88
C ILE A 130 6.05 -6.16 -16.65
N LEU A 131 6.35 -5.40 -17.71
CA LEU A 131 6.74 -4.00 -17.61
C LEU A 131 5.60 -3.13 -17.07
N SER A 132 4.38 -3.34 -17.53
CA SER A 132 3.21 -2.61 -17.03
C SER A 132 2.95 -2.91 -15.54
N LEU A 133 2.96 -4.17 -15.14
CA LEU A 133 2.82 -4.56 -13.73
C LEU A 133 3.92 -3.99 -12.84
N LEU A 134 5.17 -4.05 -13.33
CA LEU A 134 6.32 -3.50 -12.63
C LEU A 134 6.15 -1.99 -12.43
N THR A 135 5.81 -1.27 -13.49
CA THR A 135 5.68 0.20 -13.46
C THR A 135 4.53 0.62 -12.55
N LEU A 136 3.34 0.02 -12.72
CA LEU A 136 2.15 0.37 -11.95
C LEU A 136 2.35 0.14 -10.46
N LEU A 137 2.88 -1.02 -10.06
CA LEU A 137 3.06 -1.31 -8.64
C LEU A 137 4.23 -0.50 -8.04
N THR A 138 5.36 -0.42 -8.74
CA THR A 138 6.56 0.27 -8.25
C THR A 138 6.33 1.76 -8.04
N PHE A 139 5.65 2.42 -8.98
CA PHE A 139 5.41 3.86 -8.93
C PHE A 139 4.07 4.26 -8.29
N SER A 140 3.36 3.32 -7.67
CA SER A 140 2.20 3.61 -6.82
C SER A 140 2.64 3.59 -5.35
N PRO A 141 3.17 4.70 -4.80
CA PRO A 141 3.59 4.72 -3.40
C PRO A 141 2.37 4.58 -2.47
N CYS A 142 2.52 3.81 -1.39
CA CYS A 142 1.45 3.69 -0.39
C CYS A 142 1.36 4.96 0.45
N GLU A 143 0.40 5.82 0.12
CA GLU A 143 0.03 6.97 0.95
C GLU A 143 -0.35 6.57 2.39
N SER A 144 -0.81 5.32 2.58
CA SER A 144 -1.15 4.74 3.88
C SER A 144 0.04 4.62 4.84
N PHE A 145 1.30 4.58 4.37
CA PHE A 145 2.46 4.40 5.25
C PHE A 145 3.15 5.72 5.65
N LEU A 146 2.95 6.79 4.89
CA LEU A 146 3.50 8.13 5.21
C LEU A 146 3.20 8.61 6.65
N PRO A 147 2.00 8.41 7.21
CA PRO A 147 1.66 8.88 8.56
C PRO A 147 2.40 8.12 9.66
N ILE A 148 2.67 6.85 9.41
CA ILE A 148 3.39 5.97 10.34
C ILE A 148 4.87 6.34 10.36
N TYR A 149 5.44 6.71 9.20
CA TYR A 149 6.80 7.24 9.16
C TYR A 149 6.95 8.56 9.92
N LEU A 150 5.88 9.36 10.01
CA LEU A 150 5.88 10.59 10.77
C LEU A 150 5.85 10.37 12.29
N SER A 151 5.09 9.40 12.79
CA SER A 151 5.14 9.05 14.22
C SER A 151 6.50 8.48 14.64
N ALA A 152 7.23 7.87 13.69
CA ALA A 152 8.58 7.37 13.92
C ALA A 152 9.64 8.47 14.16
N ILE A 153 9.35 9.76 13.89
CA ILE A 153 10.29 10.89 14.07
C ILE A 153 10.84 10.94 15.50
N GLN A 154 10.02 10.59 16.50
CA GLN A 154 10.43 10.58 17.90
C GLN A 154 11.49 9.52 18.24
N HIS A 155 11.71 8.53 17.35
CA HIS A 155 12.56 7.35 17.59
C HIS A 155 13.91 7.41 16.88
N SER A 156 14.30 8.58 16.33
CA SER A 156 15.57 8.77 15.59
C SER A 156 15.70 7.85 14.36
N TRP A 157 16.81 7.95 13.62
CA TRP A 157 17.07 7.14 12.42
C TRP A 157 16.95 5.61 12.61
N PRO A 158 17.39 5.01 13.73
CA PRO A 158 17.24 3.57 13.94
C PRO A 158 15.78 3.12 14.01
N GLY A 159 14.90 3.93 14.62
CA GLY A 159 13.47 3.64 14.68
C GLY A 159 12.81 3.63 13.30
N PHE A 160 13.21 4.58 12.44
CA PHE A 160 12.77 4.62 11.05
C PHE A 160 13.17 3.34 10.29
N VAL A 161 14.44 2.92 10.38
CA VAL A 161 14.93 1.72 9.69
C VAL A 161 14.20 0.46 10.14
N ILE A 162 14.02 0.28 11.45
CA ILE A 162 13.29 -0.88 12.00
C ILE A 162 11.85 -0.89 11.51
N LEU A 163 11.16 0.25 11.55
CA LEU A 163 9.80 0.37 11.06
C LEU A 163 9.71 0.06 9.55
N SER A 164 10.61 0.61 8.73
CA SER A 164 10.66 0.32 7.30
C SER A 164 10.84 -1.18 7.02
N LEU A 165 11.71 -1.85 7.75
CA LEU A 165 11.93 -3.30 7.61
C LEU A 165 10.67 -4.10 7.97
N ILE A 166 9.99 -3.70 9.05
CA ILE A 166 8.74 -4.33 9.47
C ILE A 166 7.66 -4.17 8.40
N LEU A 167 7.48 -2.96 7.88
CA LEU A 167 6.52 -2.68 6.81
C LEU A 167 6.86 -3.44 5.53
N ALA A 168 8.15 -3.48 5.17
CA ALA A 168 8.64 -4.22 4.00
C ALA A 168 8.36 -5.71 4.09
N ILE A 169 8.74 -6.34 5.21
CA ILE A 169 8.55 -7.78 5.43
C ILE A 169 7.06 -8.11 5.45
N GLY A 170 6.25 -7.33 6.17
CA GLY A 170 4.80 -7.55 6.26
C GLY A 170 4.12 -7.45 4.90
N THR A 171 4.45 -6.42 4.12
CA THR A 171 3.87 -6.17 2.79
C THR A 171 4.25 -7.28 1.81
N LEU A 172 5.55 -7.56 1.65
CA LEU A 172 6.03 -8.58 0.71
C LEU A 172 5.51 -9.97 1.08
N THR A 173 5.57 -10.34 2.36
CA THR A 173 5.09 -11.66 2.82
C THR A 173 3.61 -11.83 2.51
N THR A 174 2.79 -10.80 2.79
CA THR A 174 1.34 -10.85 2.54
C THR A 174 1.05 -10.98 1.04
N MET A 175 1.68 -10.16 0.20
CA MET A 175 1.47 -10.22 -1.26
C MET A 175 1.86 -11.58 -1.85
N LEU A 176 3.05 -12.09 -1.51
CA LEU A 176 3.53 -13.38 -2.01
C LEU A 176 2.62 -14.53 -1.56
N LEU A 177 2.21 -14.53 -0.29
CA LEU A 177 1.34 -15.55 0.29
C LEU A 177 -0.05 -15.54 -0.34
N LEU A 178 -0.66 -14.37 -0.52
CA LEU A 178 -1.98 -14.26 -1.14
C LEU A 178 -1.97 -14.63 -2.63
N THR A 179 -0.94 -14.22 -3.36
CA THR A 179 -0.73 -14.68 -4.75
C THR A 179 -0.55 -16.20 -4.79
N TRP A 180 0.14 -16.80 -3.82
CA TRP A 180 0.30 -18.27 -3.74
C TRP A 180 -1.00 -19.01 -3.56
N ILE A 181 -1.76 -18.64 -2.54
CA ILE A 181 -3.05 -19.25 -2.24
C ILE A 181 -3.99 -19.10 -3.45
N SER A 182 -3.96 -17.94 -4.10
CA SER A 182 -4.82 -17.63 -5.24
C SER A 182 -4.43 -18.37 -6.52
N MET A 183 -3.13 -18.57 -6.76
CA MET A 183 -2.63 -19.35 -7.89
C MET A 183 -2.96 -20.84 -7.75
N LYS A 184 -2.92 -21.40 -6.54
CA LYS A 184 -3.29 -22.80 -6.27
C LYS A 184 -4.78 -23.09 -6.37
N GLY A 185 -5.62 -22.10 -6.69
CA GLY A 185 -7.05 -22.30 -6.92
C GLY A 185 -7.87 -22.55 -5.64
N LEU A 186 -7.25 -22.46 -4.45
CA LEU A 186 -8.02 -22.39 -3.19
C LEU A 186 -8.90 -21.13 -3.15
N ALA A 187 -8.49 -20.07 -3.85
CA ALA A 187 -9.29 -18.87 -4.05
C ALA A 187 -10.27 -18.99 -5.24
N ARG A 188 -11.19 -19.95 -5.20
CA ARG A 188 -12.52 -19.78 -5.82
C ARG A 188 -13.41 -18.80 -5.02
N PHE A 189 -12.81 -17.97 -4.16
CA PHE A 189 -13.49 -16.83 -3.60
C PHE A 189 -13.83 -15.90 -4.75
N LYS A 190 -15.13 -15.76 -5.05
CA LYS A 190 -15.65 -14.63 -5.81
C LYS A 190 -15.35 -13.37 -4.99
N MET A 191 -14.12 -12.88 -5.06
CA MET A 191 -13.67 -11.64 -4.45
C MET A 191 -14.26 -10.40 -5.15
N GLY A 192 -15.28 -10.58 -6.01
CA GLY A 192 -16.03 -9.48 -6.61
C GLY A 192 -16.50 -8.47 -5.56
N TRP A 193 -16.86 -8.91 -4.34
CA TRP A 193 -17.14 -7.95 -3.27
C TRP A 193 -15.91 -7.13 -2.87
N LEU A 194 -14.72 -7.72 -2.72
CA LEU A 194 -13.53 -6.96 -2.31
C LEU A 194 -12.99 -6.07 -3.44
N GLU A 195 -13.18 -6.48 -4.69
CA GLU A 195 -12.88 -5.71 -5.91
C GLU A 195 -13.85 -4.52 -6.07
N ASP A 196 -15.16 -4.74 -5.87
CA ASP A 196 -16.21 -3.72 -5.95
C ASP A 196 -16.15 -2.72 -4.78
N ASN A 197 -15.57 -3.13 -3.64
CA ASN A 197 -15.51 -2.34 -2.41
C ASN A 197 -14.10 -1.86 -2.07
N GLU A 198 -13.16 -1.90 -3.03
CA GLU A 198 -11.76 -1.52 -2.80
C GLU A 198 -11.64 -0.12 -2.18
N LYS A 199 -12.28 0.88 -2.79
CA LYS A 199 -12.25 2.27 -2.29
C LYS A 199 -12.86 2.40 -0.89
N LEU A 200 -13.88 1.59 -0.58
CA LEU A 200 -14.50 1.55 0.75
C LEU A 200 -13.53 0.96 1.77
N VAL A 201 -12.90 -0.18 1.48
CA VAL A 201 -11.96 -0.86 2.37
C VAL A 201 -10.72 0.00 2.61
N THR A 202 -10.15 0.58 1.56
CA THR A 202 -9.01 1.50 1.66
C THR A 202 -9.39 2.75 2.45
N GLY A 203 -10.55 3.35 2.15
CA GLY A 203 -11.04 4.54 2.86
C GLY A 203 -11.26 4.31 4.36
N ILE A 204 -11.91 3.19 4.73
CA ILE A 204 -12.10 2.81 6.14
C ILE A 204 -10.75 2.56 6.81
N SER A 205 -9.83 1.86 6.15
CA SER A 205 -8.50 1.57 6.69
C SER A 205 -7.70 2.85 6.96
N LEU A 206 -7.77 3.83 6.05
CA LEU A 206 -7.14 5.14 6.21
C LEU A 206 -7.75 5.96 7.36
N ILE A 207 -9.07 5.92 7.55
CA ILE A 207 -9.74 6.59 8.68
C ILE A 207 -9.32 5.94 10.00
N ILE A 208 -9.37 4.60 10.08
CA ILE A 208 -8.93 3.87 11.28
C ILE A 208 -7.47 4.21 11.61
N LEU A 209 -6.61 4.24 10.59
CA LEU A 209 -5.21 4.62 10.74
C LEU A 209 -5.06 6.05 11.29
N SER A 210 -5.76 7.01 10.69
CA SER A 210 -5.72 8.42 11.11
C SER A 210 -6.12 8.56 12.58
N VAL A 211 -7.20 7.88 12.99
CA VAL A 211 -7.68 7.89 14.37
C VAL A 211 -6.67 7.22 15.32
N LEU A 212 -6.15 6.04 14.97
CA LEU A 212 -5.17 5.33 15.79
C LEU A 212 -3.88 6.13 16.00
N VAL A 213 -3.32 6.69 14.92
CA VAL A 213 -2.11 7.52 15.00
C VAL A 213 -2.37 8.76 15.82
N PHE A 214 -3.52 9.42 15.62
CA PHE A 214 -3.90 10.58 16.42
C PHE A 214 -3.98 10.23 17.91
N PHE A 215 -4.63 9.13 18.28
CA PHE A 215 -4.71 8.71 19.69
C PHE A 215 -3.34 8.34 20.28
N ILE A 216 -2.50 7.60 19.56
CA ILE A 216 -1.18 7.18 20.05
C ILE A 216 -0.29 8.41 20.29
N GLU A 217 -0.26 9.35 19.34
CA GLU A 217 0.57 10.56 19.44
C GLU A 217 0.04 11.57 20.46
N PHE A 218 -1.28 11.76 20.53
CA PHE A 218 -1.89 12.71 21.45
C PHE A 218 -1.87 12.24 22.91
N HIS A 219 -1.74 10.93 23.16
CA HIS A 219 -1.60 10.38 24.52
C HIS A 219 -0.14 10.26 25.00
N GLN A 220 0.84 10.44 24.11
CA GLN A 220 2.27 10.46 24.45
C GLN A 220 2.80 11.86 24.81
N HIS A 221 2.01 12.92 24.61
CA HIS A 221 2.30 14.32 24.96
C HIS A 221 1.30 14.88 25.97
#